data_AF-A0A2X3J8X7-F1
#
_entry.id   AF-A0A2X3J8X7-F1
#
_cell.length_a   1.000
_cell.length_b   1.000
_cell.length_c   1.000
_cell.angle_alpha   90.00
_cell.angle_beta   90.00
_cell.angle_gamma   90.00
#
_symmetry.space_group_name_H-M   'P 1'
#
loop_
_entity.id
_entity.type
_entity.pdbx_description
1 polymer ?
#
loop_
_entity_poly.entity_id
_entity_poly.type
_entity_poly.pdbx_seq_one_letter_code
_entity_poly.pdbx_strand_id
1 'polypeptide(L)'
;MLKKMKAHAKDIGEEIDIEALSISEASDKIAHVDIVMLGPQVRYQEKQIKEMADGRIPVTVIDMMDYGKMDGAAVLTKALATIH
;
A
#
# COMPACT_ATOMS: atom_id res chain seq x y z
N MET A 1 -4.61 8.34 -7.18
CA MET A 1 -4.47 6.99 -6.62
C MET A 1 -5.45 6.74 -5.47
N LEU A 2 -5.23 7.31 -4.29
CA LEU A 2 -6.08 7.15 -3.09
C LEU A 2 -7.59 7.21 -3.36
N LYS A 3 -8.06 8.27 -4.03
CA LYS A 3 -9.50 8.43 -4.35
C LYS A 3 -10.09 7.26 -5.13
N LYS A 4 -9.33 6.71 -6.09
CA LYS A 4 -9.77 5.55 -6.89
C LYS A 4 -9.75 4.26 -6.08
N MET A 5 -8.75 4.09 -5.22
CA MET A 5 -8.72 2.93 -4.31
C MET A 5 -9.90 2.99 -3.34
N LYS A 6 -10.17 4.14 -2.70
CA LYS A 6 -11.34 4.32 -1.81
C LYS A 6 -12.66 4.12 -2.53
N ALA A 7 -12.77 4.60 -3.77
CA ALA A 7 -13.95 4.36 -4.60
C ALA A 7 -14.14 2.86 -4.89
N HIS A 8 -13.06 2.15 -5.24
CA HIS A 8 -13.13 0.71 -5.50
C HIS A 8 -13.44 -0.09 -4.24
N ALA A 9 -12.81 0.22 -3.09
CA ALA A 9 -13.12 -0.39 -1.79
C ALA A 9 -14.61 -0.28 -1.47
N LYS A 10 -15.19 0.90 -1.68
CA LYS A 10 -16.63 1.12 -1.51
C LYS A 10 -17.49 0.34 -2.52
N ASP A 11 -17.01 0.18 -3.75
CA ASP A 11 -17.70 -0.55 -4.81
C ASP A 11 -17.75 -2.07 -4.53
N ILE A 12 -16.67 -2.62 -3.97
CA ILE A 12 -16.58 -4.03 -3.55
C ILE A 12 -17.18 -4.28 -2.16
N GLY A 13 -17.64 -3.22 -1.47
CA GLY A 13 -18.26 -3.33 -0.14
C GLY A 13 -17.28 -3.61 1.01
N GLU A 14 -15.98 -3.37 0.80
CA GLU A 14 -14.93 -3.57 1.80
C GLU A 14 -14.66 -2.27 2.57
N GLU A 15 -14.66 -2.33 3.90
CA GLU A 15 -14.31 -1.20 4.76
C GLU A 15 -12.79 -1.10 4.93
N ILE A 16 -12.13 -0.55 3.91
CA ILE A 16 -10.68 -0.38 3.88
C ILE A 16 -10.34 1.10 4.10
N ASP A 17 -9.56 1.39 5.13
CA ASP A 17 -8.94 2.70 5.26
C ASP A 17 -7.63 2.76 4.48
N ILE A 18 -7.46 3.83 3.72
CA ILE A 18 -6.33 4.02 2.83
C ILE A 18 -5.78 5.40 3.08
N GLU A 19 -4.58 5.44 3.66
CA GLU A 19 -3.84 6.66 3.94
C GLU A 19 -2.54 6.69 3.12
N ALA A 20 -2.15 7.88 2.66
CA ALA A 20 -0.81 8.08 2.14
C ALA A 20 -0.02 8.90 3.15
N LEU A 21 1.11 8.34 3.56
CA LEU A 21 1.98 8.89 4.58
C LEU A 21 3.38 9.02 4.00
N SER A 22 4.17 9.94 4.53
CA SER A 22 5.60 9.98 4.25
C SER A 22 6.31 8.78 4.87
N ILE A 23 7.51 8.42 4.40
CA ILE A 23 8.30 7.32 4.98
C ILE A 23 8.58 7.54 6.48
N SER A 24 8.80 8.79 6.87
CA SER A 24 9.00 9.16 8.26
C SER A 24 7.79 8.80 9.11
N GLU A 25 6.58 9.14 8.66
CA GLU A 25 5.33 8.82 9.37
C GLU A 25 4.95 7.33 9.25
N ALA A 26 5.29 6.70 8.14
CA ALA A 26 5.07 5.27 7.93
C ALA A 26 5.79 4.45 8.99
N SER A 27 6.94 4.92 9.47
CA SER A 27 7.73 4.23 10.49
C SER A 27 6.99 4.06 11.82
N ASP A 28 6.21 5.06 12.22
CA ASP A 28 5.39 5.02 13.44
C ASP A 28 4.08 4.24 13.21
N LYS A 29 3.48 4.38 12.02
CA LYS A 29 2.19 3.76 11.70
C LYS A 29 2.29 2.32 11.18
N ILE A 30 3.46 1.84 10.75
CA ILE A 30 3.64 0.50 10.18
C ILE A 30 3.20 -0.62 11.12
N ALA A 31 3.24 -0.39 12.43
CA ALA A 31 2.78 -1.36 13.42
C ALA A 31 1.23 -1.47 13.50
N HIS A 32 0.49 -0.55 12.89
CA HIS A 32 -0.97 -0.43 12.99
C HIS A 32 -1.69 -0.64 11.65
N VAL A 33 -0.98 -1.08 10.61
CA VAL A 33 -1.54 -1.29 9.26
C VAL A 33 -1.36 -2.75 8.85
N ASP A 34 -2.29 -3.28 8.06
CA ASP A 34 -2.23 -4.66 7.57
C ASP A 34 -1.29 -4.84 6.37
N ILE A 35 -1.01 -3.76 5.64
CA ILE A 35 -0.13 -3.77 4.47
C ILE A 35 0.50 -2.40 4.23
N VAL A 36 1.75 -2.40 3.75
CA VAL A 36 2.42 -1.18 3.28
C VAL A 36 2.64 -1.26 1.78
N MET A 37 2.19 -0.23 1.07
CA MET A 37 2.43 -0.07 -0.37
C MET A 37 3.38 1.09 -0.63
N LEU A 38 4.50 0.80 -1.29
CA LEU A 38 5.50 1.78 -1.66
C LEU A 38 5.30 2.23 -3.09
N GLY A 39 5.36 3.55 -3.32
CA GLY A 39 5.38 4.08 -4.68
C GLY A 39 6.64 3.62 -5.44
N PRO A 40 6.59 3.52 -6.77
CA PRO A 40 7.71 3.06 -7.59
C PRO A 40 8.98 3.93 -7.42
N GLN A 41 8.80 5.21 -7.07
CA GLN A 41 9.90 6.14 -6.80
C GLN A 41 10.71 5.81 -5.54
N VAL A 42 10.09 5.15 -4.56
CA VAL A 42 10.70 4.84 -3.24
C VAL A 42 10.96 3.35 -3.08
N ARG A 43 10.97 2.60 -4.18
CA ARG A 43 11.26 1.15 -4.23
C ARG A 43 12.56 0.78 -3.50
N TYR A 44 13.58 1.64 -3.55
CA TYR A 44 14.85 1.38 -2.87
C TYR A 44 14.71 1.26 -1.34
N GLN A 45 13.67 1.88 -0.75
CA GLN A 45 13.37 1.79 0.69
C GLN A 45 12.55 0.55 1.05
N GLU A 46 12.11 -0.25 0.09
CA GLU A 46 11.37 -1.49 0.33
C GLU A 46 12.07 -2.39 1.33
N LYS A 47 13.38 -2.58 1.17
CA LYS A 47 14.17 -3.41 2.09
C LYS A 47 14.16 -2.86 3.52
N GLN A 48 14.38 -1.55 3.67
CA GLN A 48 14.37 -0.88 4.97
C GLN A 48 13.00 -1.00 5.64
N ILE A 49 11.91 -0.76 4.91
CA ILE A 49 10.55 -0.87 5.44
C ILE A 49 10.19 -2.32 5.79
N LYS A 50 10.66 -3.30 5.01
CA LYS A 50 10.52 -4.72 5.35
C LYS A 50 11.24 -5.09 6.64
N GLU A 51 12.44 -4.56 6.85
CA GLU A 51 13.18 -4.73 8.10
C GLU A 51 12.43 -4.07 9.28
N MET A 52 11.83 -2.89 9.07
CA MET A 52 11.04 -2.20 10.09
C MET A 52 9.71 -2.90 10.42
N ALA A 53 9.05 -3.46 9.41
CA ALA A 53 7.87 -4.30 9.58
C ALA A 53 8.19 -5.60 10.34
N ASP A 54 9.47 -5.99 10.41
CA ASP A 54 9.95 -7.21 11.04
C ASP A 54 9.21 -8.47 10.56
N GLY A 55 8.86 -8.48 9.26
CA GLY A 55 8.08 -9.55 8.64
C GLY A 55 6.63 -9.69 9.12
N ARG A 56 6.16 -8.83 10.04
CA ARG A 56 4.77 -8.85 10.52
C ARG A 56 3.82 -8.31 9.47
N ILE A 57 4.23 -7.26 8.77
CA ILE A 57 3.42 -6.58 7.77
C ILE A 57 4.02 -6.81 6.38
N PRO A 58 3.22 -7.28 5.41
CA PRO A 58 3.67 -7.36 4.03
C PRO A 58 3.96 -5.96 3.47
N VAL A 59 5.11 -5.84 2.81
CA VAL A 59 5.51 -4.61 2.12
C VAL A 59 5.60 -4.93 0.63
N THR A 60 4.82 -4.21 -0.17
CA THR A 60 4.77 -4.36 -1.61
C THR A 60 5.05 -3.04 -2.32
N VAL A 61 5.52 -3.11 -3.56
CA VAL A 61 5.82 -1.94 -4.37
C VAL A 61 4.77 -1.84 -5.47
N ILE A 62 4.17 -0.67 -5.60
CA ILE A 62 3.21 -0.37 -6.66
C ILE A 62 3.95 -0.36 -8.00
N ASP A 63 3.45 -1.14 -8.96
CA ASP A 63 3.99 -1.16 -10.31
C ASP A 63 3.91 0.23 -10.94
N MET A 64 4.97 0.65 -11.63
CA MET A 64 5.01 1.94 -12.32
C MET A 64 3.91 2.04 -13.38
N MET A 65 3.51 0.93 -13.99
CA MET A 65 2.41 0.87 -14.96
C MET A 65 1.07 1.18 -14.30
N ASP A 66 0.78 0.56 -13.16
CA ASP A 66 -0.47 0.76 -12.42
C ASP A 66 -0.53 2.18 -11.83
N TYR A 67 0.62 2.66 -11.33
CA TYR A 67 0.76 4.03 -10.84
C TYR A 67 0.53 5.06 -11.97
N GLY A 68 1.13 4.84 -13.13
CA GLY A 68 1.00 5.70 -14.32
C GLY A 68 -0.42 5.73 -14.89
N LYS A 69 -1.11 4.58 -14.90
CA LYS A 69 -2.54 4.49 -15.25
C LYS A 69 -3.46 5.03 -14.17
N MET A 70 -2.91 5.34 -12.98
CA MET A 70 -3.68 5.61 -11.77
C MET A 70 -4.75 4.55 -11.55
N ASP A 71 -4.41 3.27 -11.66
CA ASP A 71 -5.34 2.17 -11.49
C ASP A 71 -5.47 1.78 -10.02
N GLY A 72 -6.32 2.52 -9.29
CA GLY A 72 -6.56 2.25 -7.87
C GLY A 72 -7.22 0.91 -7.60
N ALA A 73 -7.98 0.37 -8.56
CA ALA A 73 -8.63 -0.92 -8.37
C ALA A 73 -7.60 -2.05 -8.39
N ALA A 74 -6.78 -2.11 -9.44
CA ALA A 74 -5.73 -3.11 -9.57
C ALA A 74 -4.75 -3.12 -8.39
N VAL A 75 -4.38 -1.93 -7.89
CA VAL A 75 -3.48 -1.79 -6.75
C VAL A 75 -4.13 -2.22 -5.46
N LEU A 76 -5.41 -1.91 -5.23
CA LEU A 76 -6.15 -2.40 -4.07
C LEU A 76 -6.28 -3.92 -4.10
N THR A 77 -6.66 -4.50 -5.25
CA THR A 77 -6.77 -5.96 -5.40
C THR A 77 -5.44 -6.65 -5.13
N LYS A 78 -4.32 -6.11 -5.63
CA LYS A 78 -2.98 -6.63 -5.33
C LYS A 78 -2.64 -6.54 -3.84
N ALA A 79 -3.02 -5.43 -3.19
CA ALA A 79 -2.81 -5.23 -1.77
C ALA A 79 -3.58 -6.29 -0.95
N LEU A 80 -4.87 -6.43 -1.21
CA LEU A 80 -5.74 -7.41 -0.56
C LEU A 80 -5.27 -8.86 -0.78
N ALA A 81 -4.81 -9.19 -1.98
CA ALA A 81 -4.25 -10.52 -2.28
C ALA A 81 -2.95 -10.83 -1.53
N THR A 82 -2.24 -9.81 -1.03
CA THR A 82 -0.99 -9.96 -0.27
C THR A 82 -1.26 -10.07 1.23
N ILE A 83 -2.40 -9.58 1.72
CA ILE A 83 -2.85 -9.80 3.10
C ILE A 83 -3.31 -11.26 3.20
N HIS A 84 -2.69 -12.06 4.07
CA HIS A 84 -3.04 -13.46 4.35
C HIS A 84 -2.84 -13.77 5.82
#